data_AF-A0A523X167-F1
#
_entry.id   AF-A0A523X167-F1
#
_cell.length_a   1.000
_cell.length_b   1.000
_cell.length_c   1.000
_cell.angle_alpha   90.00
_cell.angle_beta   90.00
_cell.angle_gamma   90.00
#
_symmetry.space_group_name_H-M   'P 1'
#
loop_
_entity.id
_entity.type
_entity.pdbx_description
1 polymer ?
#
loop_
_entity_poly.entity_id
_entity_poly.type
_entity_poly.pdbx_seq_one_letter_code
_entity_poly.pdbx_strand_id
1 'polypeptide(L)'
;MRIRGDSLAAKPEFFGSTLERIMFLKKIFFRIPFRYQFQLIYELFSRGAWRDGSVGLAWARLRVEVWRMIELKKKEIILTGSEPEIPKPPKGNFDSRLQSSDLQ
;
A
#
# COMPACT_ATOMS: atom_id res chain seq x y z
N MET A 1 4.12 5.85 1.02
CA MET A 1 4.89 7.07 0.69
C MET A 1 5.87 6.67 -0.39
N ARG A 2 5.80 7.33 -1.55
CA ARG A 2 6.69 7.04 -2.68
C ARG A 2 8.06 7.66 -2.40
N ILE A 3 9.14 7.00 -2.82
CA ILE A 3 10.51 7.45 -2.58
C ILE A 3 10.83 8.73 -3.35
N ARG A 4 10.22 8.88 -4.54
CA ARG A 4 10.38 10.02 -5.44
C ARG A 4 9.72 11.33 -4.99
N GLY A 5 9.22 11.39 -3.76
CA GLY A 5 8.64 12.62 -3.21
C GLY A 5 7.31 13.05 -3.86
N ASP A 6 6.63 12.15 -4.58
CA ASP A 6 5.34 12.44 -5.21
C ASP A 6 4.38 13.12 -4.23
N SER A 7 3.75 14.19 -4.71
CA SER A 7 2.74 14.94 -3.95
C SER A 7 1.58 14.03 -3.53
N LEU A 8 1.05 14.28 -2.34
CA LEU A 8 -0.22 13.66 -1.92
C LEU A 8 -1.32 14.05 -2.90
N ALA A 9 -2.26 13.15 -3.14
CA ALA A 9 -3.34 13.38 -4.11
C ALA A 9 -4.22 14.60 -3.76
N ALA A 10 -4.24 15.02 -2.49
CA ALA A 10 -4.79 16.31 -2.08
C ALA A 10 -4.05 16.84 -0.84
N LYS A 11 -4.39 18.09 -0.47
CA LYS A 11 -3.85 18.75 0.70
C LYS A 11 -4.32 18.05 1.99
N PRO A 12 -3.43 17.71 2.93
CA PRO A 12 -3.80 17.02 4.15
C PRO A 12 -4.38 18.01 5.17
N GLU A 13 -5.70 18.13 5.22
CA GLU A 13 -6.42 18.97 6.20
C GLU A 13 -7.27 18.11 7.16
N PHE A 14 -7.32 18.51 8.44
CA PHE A 14 -8.07 17.78 9.47
C PHE A 14 -9.58 18.03 9.37
N PHE A 15 -9.97 19.28 9.08
CA PHE A 15 -11.36 19.70 8.88
C PHE A 15 -11.69 19.94 7.41
N GLY A 16 -11.31 18.99 6.55
CA GLY A 16 -11.60 19.03 5.12
C GLY A 16 -12.65 18.01 4.67
N SER A 17 -12.70 17.79 3.36
CA SER A 17 -13.38 16.69 2.69
C SER A 17 -12.84 15.31 3.12
N THR A 18 -13.59 14.25 2.82
CA THR A 18 -13.21 12.86 3.15
C THR A 18 -11.81 12.51 2.64
N LEU A 19 -11.46 12.96 1.44
CA LEU A 19 -10.16 12.69 0.82
C LEU A 19 -9.03 13.41 1.57
N GLU A 20 -9.22 14.68 1.95
CA GLU A 20 -8.24 15.47 2.71
C GLU A 20 -7.99 14.87 4.10
N ARG A 21 -9.04 14.40 4.77
CA ARG A 21 -8.93 13.69 6.07
C ARG A 21 -8.15 12.38 5.93
N ILE A 22 -8.36 11.62 4.85
CA ILE A 22 -7.57 10.41 4.56
C ILE A 22 -6.10 10.76 4.32
N MET A 23 -5.81 11.85 3.61
CA MET A 23 -4.44 12.32 3.40
C MET A 23 -3.79 12.80 4.70
N PHE A 24 -4.55 13.45 5.58
CA PHE A 24 -4.10 13.84 6.92
C PHE A 24 -3.75 12.63 7.78
N LEU A 25 -4.63 11.61 7.82
CA LEU A 25 -4.36 10.36 8.52
C LEU A 25 -3.11 9.66 7.96
N LYS A 26 -2.96 9.59 6.63
CA LYS A 26 -1.74 9.05 5.99
C LYS A 26 -0.48 9.80 6.39
N LYS A 27 -0.56 11.13 6.55
CA LYS A 27 0.57 11.97 6.98
C LYS A 27 0.97 11.68 8.42
N ILE A 28 -0.01 11.56 9.32
CA ILE A 28 0.22 11.33 10.75
C ILE A 28 0.59 9.88 11.08
N PHE A 29 0.11 8.91 10.30
CA PHE A 29 0.31 7.48 10.55
C PHE A 29 1.77 7.11 10.85
N PHE A 30 2.73 7.73 10.17
CA PHE A 30 4.16 7.46 10.36
C PHE A 30 4.77 8.06 11.63
N ARG A 31 4.09 9.02 12.26
CA ARG A 31 4.52 9.65 13.52
C ARG A 31 3.99 8.92 14.76
N ILE A 32 2.98 8.07 14.61
CA ILE A 32 2.36 7.35 15.72
C ILE A 32 3.21 6.12 16.12
N PRO A 33 3.57 5.96 17.41
CA PRO A 33 4.18 4.73 17.90
C PRO A 33 3.17 3.58 17.85
N PHE A 34 3.61 2.34 17.62
CA PHE A 34 2.72 1.17 17.46
C PHE A 34 1.72 1.26 16.28
N ARG A 35 2.04 2.03 15.24
CA ARG A 35 1.20 2.19 14.03
C ARG A 35 0.73 0.86 13.40
N TYR A 36 1.57 -0.18 13.46
CA TYR A 36 1.24 -1.50 12.90
C TYR A 36 0.21 -2.24 13.73
N GLN A 37 0.18 -2.04 15.06
CA GLN A 37 -0.84 -2.58 15.94
C GLN A 37 -2.19 -1.90 15.65
N PHE A 38 -2.20 -0.56 15.50
CA PHE A 38 -3.42 0.15 15.08
C PHE A 38 -3.92 -0.32 13.72
N GLN A 39 -3.00 -0.54 12.78
CA GLN A 39 -3.36 -1.07 11.47
C GLN A 39 -3.91 -2.50 11.55
N LEU A 40 -3.32 -3.36 12.39
CA LEU A 40 -3.83 -4.71 12.63
C LEU A 40 -5.24 -4.68 13.21
N ILE A 41 -5.48 -3.83 14.21
CA ILE A 41 -6.79 -3.62 14.83
C ILE A 41 -7.78 -3.12 13.75
N TYR A 42 -7.39 -2.18 12.90
CA TYR A 42 -8.23 -1.69 11.81
C TYR A 42 -8.61 -2.80 10.82
N GLU A 43 -7.64 -3.60 10.34
CA GLU A 43 -7.91 -4.69 9.39
C GLU A 43 -8.76 -5.79 10.05
N LEU A 44 -8.56 -6.06 11.33
CA LEU A 44 -9.38 -7.00 12.10
C LEU A 44 -10.82 -6.48 12.23
N PHE A 45 -11.03 -5.37 12.96
CA PHE A 45 -12.37 -4.91 13.35
C PHE A 45 -13.12 -4.19 12.24
N SER A 46 -12.48 -3.23 11.56
CA SER A 46 -13.16 -2.39 10.57
C SER A 46 -13.43 -3.13 9.27
N ARG A 47 -12.54 -4.04 8.85
CA ARG A 47 -12.75 -4.86 7.64
C ARG A 47 -13.35 -6.24 7.94
N GLY A 48 -13.52 -6.57 9.22
CA GLY A 48 -14.20 -7.79 9.65
C GLY A 48 -13.37 -9.06 9.52
N ALA A 49 -12.04 -8.97 9.39
CA ALA A 49 -11.20 -10.15 9.26
C ALA A 49 -11.26 -11.08 10.50
N TRP A 50 -11.70 -10.58 11.66
CA TRP A 50 -11.94 -11.44 12.83
C TRP A 50 -13.03 -12.50 12.62
N ARG A 51 -13.95 -12.28 11.66
CA ARG A 51 -15.07 -13.18 11.36
C ARG A 51 -14.62 -14.50 10.73
N ASP A 52 -13.46 -14.49 10.06
CA ASP A 52 -12.88 -15.65 9.39
C ASP A 52 -11.86 -16.39 10.29
N GLY A 53 -11.86 -16.11 11.60
CA GLY A 53 -11.03 -16.80 12.59
C GLY A 53 -9.53 -16.74 12.29
N SER A 54 -8.89 -17.91 12.21
CA SER A 54 -7.44 -18.03 12.00
C SER A 54 -6.99 -17.53 10.62
N VAL A 55 -7.81 -17.74 9.58
CA VAL A 55 -7.51 -17.33 8.20
C VAL A 55 -7.53 -15.82 8.10
N GLY A 56 -8.57 -15.18 8.64
CA GLY A 56 -8.66 -13.73 8.65
C GLY A 56 -7.59 -13.07 9.52
N LEU A 57 -7.21 -13.68 10.65
CA LEU A 57 -6.07 -13.23 11.45
C LEU A 57 -4.75 -13.32 10.68
N ALA A 58 -4.51 -14.42 9.97
CA ALA A 58 -3.33 -14.59 9.12
C ALA A 58 -3.30 -13.54 8.00
N TRP A 59 -4.44 -13.32 7.34
CA TRP A 59 -4.59 -12.29 6.32
C TRP A 59 -4.29 -10.88 6.85
N ALA A 60 -4.87 -10.50 8.00
CA ALA A 60 -4.65 -9.19 8.60
C ALA A 60 -3.17 -8.98 8.99
N ARG A 61 -2.51 -10.02 9.53
CA ARG A 61 -1.06 -10.00 9.82
C ARG A 61 -0.22 -9.82 8.56
N LEU A 62 -0.51 -10.57 7.49
CA LEU A 62 0.19 -10.45 6.21
C LEU A 62 0.06 -9.04 5.63
N ARG A 63 -1.12 -8.43 5.73
CA ARG A 63 -1.33 -7.03 5.31
C ARG A 63 -0.40 -6.08 6.04
N VAL A 64 -0.31 -6.20 7.36
CA VAL A 64 0.59 -5.38 8.19
C VAL A 64 2.06 -5.62 7.83
N GLU A 65 2.46 -6.88 7.61
CA GLU A 65 3.82 -7.22 7.20
C GLU A 65 4.22 -6.60 5.86
N VAL A 66 3.31 -6.57 4.87
CA VAL A 66 3.57 -5.88 3.59
C VAL A 66 3.89 -4.40 3.83
N TRP A 67 3.14 -3.72 4.69
CA TRP A 67 3.42 -2.32 5.02
C TRP A 67 4.75 -2.15 5.77
N ARG A 68 5.10 -3.10 6.65
CA ARG A 68 6.38 -3.12 7.34
C ARG A 68 7.55 -3.31 6.37
N MET A 69 7.44 -4.25 5.43
CA MET A 69 8.44 -4.50 4.41
C MET A 69 8.66 -3.27 3.51
N ILE A 70 7.58 -2.60 3.08
CA ILE A 70 7.69 -1.35 2.31
C ILE A 70 8.46 -0.28 3.09
N GLU A 71 8.21 -0.14 4.39
CA GLU A 71 8.93 0.83 5.21
C GLU A 71 10.41 0.47 5.38
N LEU A 72 10.72 -0.80 5.63
CA LEU A 72 12.10 -1.27 5.74
C LEU A 72 12.86 -1.06 4.44
N LYS A 73 12.26 -1.40 3.30
CA LYS A 73 12.86 -1.16 1.98
C LYS A 73 13.10 0.33 1.74
N LYS A 74 12.16 1.18 2.16
CA LYS A 74 12.36 2.64 2.09
C LYS A 74 13.56 3.09 2.93
N LYS A 75 13.73 2.57 4.14
CA LYS A 75 14.88 2.90 5.00
C LYS A 75 16.19 2.43 4.37
N GLU A 76 16.22 1.22 3.82
CA GLU A 76 17.39 0.69 3.12
C GLU A 76 17.77 1.55 1.91
N ILE A 77 16.80 1.99 1.10
CA ILE A 77 17.05 2.90 -0.03
C ILE A 77 17.59 4.25 0.43
N ILE A 78 17.04 4.83 1.50
CA ILE A 78 17.56 6.10 2.06
C ILE A 78 18.99 5.95 2.56
N LEU A 79 19.32 4.82 3.21
CA LEU A 79 20.66 4.54 3.74
C LEU A 79 21.69 4.29 2.63
N THR A 80 21.29 3.57 1.58
CA THR A 80 22.20 3.15 0.50
C THR A 80 22.28 4.18 -0.63
N GLY A 81 21.30 5.08 -0.74
CA GLY A 81 21.18 6.05 -1.84
C GLY A 81 20.89 5.41 -3.20
N SER A 82 20.69 4.09 -3.26
CA SER A 82 20.50 3.32 -4.49
C SER A 82 19.03 2.94 -4.64
N GLU A 83 18.38 3.42 -5.70
CA GLU A 83 17.05 2.93 -6.08
C GLU A 83 17.20 1.60 -6.85
N PRO A 84 16.48 0.52 -6.46
CA PRO A 84 16.50 -0.71 -7.23
C PRO A 84 15.85 -0.50 -8.59
N GLU A 85 16.52 -0.92 -9.65
CA GLU A 85 15.92 -0.96 -10.98
C GLU A 85 14.83 -2.03 -11.02
N ILE A 86 13.58 -1.60 -11.24
CA ILE A 86 12.47 -2.52 -11.43
C ILE A 86 12.58 -3.04 -12.86
N PRO A 87 12.82 -4.35 -13.08
CA PRO A 87 12.89 -4.88 -14.43
C PRO A 87 11.53 -4.67 -15.09
N LYS A 88 11.51 -3.93 -16.21
CA LYS A 88 10.32 -3.84 -17.04
C LYS A 88 10.17 -5.18 -17.74
N PRO A 89 9.13 -5.98 -17.45
CA PRO A 89 8.92 -7.21 -18.21
C PRO A 89 8.78 -6.83 -19.69
N PRO A 90 9.31 -7.64 -20.62
CA PRO A 90 9.07 -7.42 -22.03
C PRO A 90 7.56 -7.39 -22.28
N LYS A 91 7.12 -6.54 -23.22
CA LYS A 91 5.73 -6.62 -23.68
C LYS A 91 5.53 -8.01 -24.26
N GLY A 92 4.77 -8.85 -23.57
CA GLY A 92 4.31 -10.11 -24.12
C GLY A 92 3.44 -9.82 -25.35
N ASN A 93 3.47 -10.71 -26.33
CA ASN A 93 2.50 -10.67 -27.41
C ASN A 93 1.08 -10.86 -26.85
N PHE A 94 0.10 -10.26 -27.50
CA PHE A 94 -1.30 -10.55 -27.20
C PHE A 94 -1.57 -12.04 -27.41
N ASP A 95 -2.42 -12.62 -26.56
CA ASP A 95 -2.90 -13.99 -26.75
C ASP A 95 -3.43 -14.16 -28.18
N SER A 96 -3.04 -15.25 -28.83
CA SER A 96 -3.55 -15.70 -30.13
C SER A 96 -5.06 -15.53 -30.31
N ARG A 97 -5.84 -15.73 -29.24
CA ARG A 97 -7.31 -15.61 -29.24
C ARG A 97 -7.82 -14.18 -29.43
N LEU A 98 -7.05 -13.19 -28.99
CA LEU A 98 -7.39 -11.77 -29.18
C LEU A 98 -7.08 -11.32 -30.61
N GLN A 99 -6.07 -11.91 -31.24
CA GLN A 99 -5.70 -11.61 -32.62
C GLN A 99 -6.75 -12.12 -33.62
N SER A 100 -7.50 -13.16 -33.25
CA SER A 100 -8.57 -13.74 -34.06
C SER A 100 -9.96 -13.17 -33.77
N SER A 101 -10.07 -12.10 -32.97
CA SER A 101 -11.36 -11.50 -32.59
C SER A 101 -11.80 -10.47 -33.62
N ASP A 102 -13.03 -10.58 -34.11
CA ASP A 102 -13.65 -9.68 -35.10
C ASP A 102 -13.87 -8.22 -34.61
N LEU A 103 -13.49 -7.92 -33.36
CA LEU A 103 -13.69 -6.63 -32.68
C LEU A 103 -12.43 -5.75 -32.62
N GLN A 104 -11.36 -6.12 -33.35
CA GLN A 104 -10.17 -5.27 -33.56
C GLN A 104 -10.29 -4.48 -34.87
#